data_AF-A0A2V5S5T2-F1
#
_entry.id   AF-A0A2V5S5T2-F1
#
_cell.length_a   1.000
_cell.length_b   1.000
_cell.length_c   1.000
_cell.angle_alpha   90.00
_cell.angle_beta   90.00
_cell.angle_gamma   90.00
#
_symmetry.space_group_name_H-M   'P 1'
#
loop_
_entity.id
_entity.type
_entity.pdbx_description
1 polymer ?
#
loop_
_entity_poly.entity_id
_entity_poly.type
_entity_poly.pdbx_seq_one_letter_code
_entity_poly.pdbx_strand_id
1 'polypeptide(L)'
;MVLEAKVAPDDGAEELKKVSGVRDVTVDVDGDWKIFSLRVESGADVREEIFRLATDRRWAVRELTQRRATLEDVFVELTHPDVV
;
A
#
# COMPACT_ATOMS: atom_id res chain seq x y z
N MET A 1 3.33 -1.39 2.02
CA MET A 1 2.11 -1.20 2.82
C MET A 1 0.89 -1.55 1.97
N VAL A 2 -0.27 -1.77 2.57
CA VAL A 2 -1.50 -2.16 1.87
C VAL A 2 -2.63 -1.19 2.20
N LEU A 3 -3.40 -0.80 1.18
CA LEU A 3 -4.68 -0.11 1.30
C LEU A 3 -5.73 -0.92 0.56
N GLU A 4 -6.86 -1.20 1.19
CA GLU A 4 -8.02 -1.80 0.53
C GLU A 4 -9.17 -0.82 0.54
N ALA A 5 -9.62 -0.41 -0.64
CA ALA A 5 -10.66 0.60 -0.75
C ALA A 5 -11.53 0.45 -2.01
N LYS A 6 -12.77 0.92 -1.90
CA LYS A 6 -13.62 1.20 -3.07
C LYS A 6 -13.33 2.63 -3.52
N VAL A 7 -12.81 2.77 -4.75
CA VAL A 7 -12.31 4.07 -5.26
C VAL A 7 -13.06 4.57 -6.50
N ALA A 8 -14.06 3.84 -7.01
CA ALA A 8 -14.78 4.28 -8.21
C ALA A 8 -15.48 5.64 -7.97
N PRO A 9 -15.43 6.59 -8.94
CA PRO A 9 -14.91 6.46 -10.30
C PRO A 9 -13.41 6.80 -10.46
N ASP A 10 -12.68 7.05 -9.38
CA ASP A 10 -11.28 7.47 -9.42
C ASP A 10 -10.33 6.38 -9.92
N ASP A 11 -9.24 6.83 -10.54
CA ASP A 11 -8.02 6.03 -10.65
C ASP A 11 -7.23 6.13 -9.34
N GLY A 12 -7.62 5.28 -8.38
CA GLY A 12 -6.96 5.27 -7.06
C GLY A 12 -5.45 5.02 -7.12
N ALA A 13 -4.93 4.31 -8.12
CA ALA A 13 -3.49 4.05 -8.21
C ALA A 13 -2.73 5.33 -8.57
N GLU A 14 -3.25 6.10 -9.53
CA GLU A 14 -2.66 7.39 -9.92
C GLU A 14 -2.78 8.44 -8.80
N GLU A 15 -3.86 8.44 -8.04
CA GLU A 15 -4.00 9.35 -6.89
C GLU A 15 -3.05 9.00 -5.74
N LEU A 16 -2.84 7.71 -5.46
CA LEU A 16 -1.91 7.27 -4.43
C LEU A 16 -0.45 7.56 -4.79
N LYS A 17 -0.07 7.52 -6.08
CA LYS A 17 1.28 7.91 -6.53
C LYS A 17 1.61 9.39 -6.29
N LYS A 18 0.60 10.25 -6.12
CA LYS A 18 0.80 11.70 -5.84
C LYS A 18 1.13 11.98 -4.37
N VAL A 19 0.89 11.01 -3.48
CA VAL A 19 1.21 11.14 -2.06
C VAL A 19 2.72 11.17 -1.87
N SER A 20 3.21 12.15 -1.12
CA SER A 20 4.65 12.27 -0.87
C SER A 20 5.16 11.02 -0.15
N GLY A 21 6.23 10.44 -0.67
CA GLY A 21 6.82 9.23 -0.09
C GLY A 21 6.26 7.91 -0.63
N VAL A 22 5.29 7.93 -1.55
CA VAL A 22 4.90 6.75 -2.34
C VAL A 22 5.79 6.66 -3.58
N ARG A 23 6.46 5.52 -3.74
CA ARG A 23 7.39 5.27 -4.87
C ARG A 23 6.76 4.44 -5.98
N ASP A 24 5.90 3.51 -5.60
CA ASP A 24 5.24 2.62 -6.54
C ASP A 24 3.92 2.11 -5.96
N VAL A 25 2.98 1.80 -6.85
CA VAL A 25 1.65 1.31 -6.51
C VAL A 25 1.28 0.21 -7.49
N THR A 26 1.06 -1.00 -6.98
CA THR A 26 0.40 -2.07 -7.73
C THR A 26 -1.02 -2.24 -7.23
N VAL A 27 -1.92 -2.70 -8.12
CA VAL A 27 -3.33 -2.88 -7.80
C VAL A 27 -3.77 -4.30 -8.14
N ASP A 28 -4.50 -4.90 -7.22
CA ASP A 28 -5.26 -6.13 -7.40
C ASP A 28 -6.76 -5.85 -7.13
N VAL A 29 -7.63 -6.79 -7.47
CA VAL A 29 -9.09 -6.62 -7.40
C VAL A 29 -9.74 -7.80 -6.69
N ASP A 30 -10.47 -7.50 -5.61
CA ASP A 30 -11.28 -8.45 -4.84
C ASP A 30 -12.75 -8.00 -4.87
N GLY A 31 -13.48 -8.45 -5.89
CA GLY A 31 -14.84 -7.99 -6.17
C GLY A 31 -14.88 -6.48 -6.44
N ASP A 32 -15.59 -5.73 -5.60
CA ASP A 32 -15.67 -4.27 -5.69
C ASP A 32 -14.47 -3.54 -5.05
N TRP A 33 -13.63 -4.26 -4.31
CA TRP A 33 -12.51 -3.70 -3.57
C TRP A 33 -11.27 -3.67 -4.45
N LYS A 34 -10.56 -2.55 -4.46
CA LYS A 34 -9.20 -2.48 -5.00
C LYS A 34 -8.21 -2.66 -3.85
N ILE A 35 -7.24 -3.55 -4.04
CA ILE A 35 -6.16 -3.82 -3.10
C ILE A 35 -4.90 -3.16 -3.65
N PHE A 36 -4.47 -2.08 -3.01
CA PHE A 36 -3.28 -1.33 -3.39
C PHE A 36 -2.10 -1.77 -2.54
N SER A 37 -1.08 -2.32 -3.18
CA SER A 37 0.21 -2.55 -2.55
C SER A 37 1.15 -1.39 -2.85
N LEU A 38 1.44 -0.57 -1.85
CA LEU A 38 2.29 0.61 -2.00
C LEU A 38 3.71 0.34 -1.51
N ARG A 39 4.69 0.66 -2.37
CA ARG A 39 6.09 0.80 -1.97
C ARG A 39 6.30 2.24 -1.51
N VAL A 40 6.73 2.39 -0.26
CA VAL A 40 6.95 3.71 0.35
C VAL A 40 8.43 3.90 0.65
N GLU A 41 8.83 5.15 0.84
CA GLU A 41 10.18 5.49 1.26
C GLU A 41 10.52 4.90 2.61
N SER A 42 11.78 4.49 2.78
CA SER A 42 12.24 3.93 4.04
C SER A 42 12.12 4.96 5.17
N GLY A 43 11.46 4.57 6.26
CA GLY A 43 11.25 5.43 7.43
C GLY A 43 10.11 6.45 7.29
N ALA A 44 9.48 6.58 6.13
CA ALA A 44 8.31 7.44 5.95
C ALA A 44 7.04 6.75 6.48
N ASP A 45 6.24 7.49 7.25
CA ASP A 45 4.90 7.06 7.67
C ASP A 45 3.85 7.89 6.91
N VAL A 46 3.41 7.36 5.77
CA VAL A 46 2.46 8.03 4.86
C VAL A 46 1.00 7.70 5.17
N ARG A 47 0.73 6.95 6.25
CA ARG A 47 -0.62 6.45 6.56
C ARG A 47 -1.64 7.57 6.76
N GLU A 48 -1.26 8.63 7.47
CA GLU A 48 -2.14 9.77 7.69
C GLU A 48 -2.51 10.47 6.37
N GLU A 49 -1.54 10.66 5.48
CA GLU A 49 -1.75 11.30 4.18
C GLU A 49 -2.63 10.46 3.26
N ILE A 50 -2.40 9.14 3.21
CA ILE A 50 -3.26 8.20 2.48
C ILE A 50 -4.69 8.19 3.05
N PHE A 51 -4.84 8.19 4.37
CA PHE A 51 -6.16 8.19 5.00
C PHE A 51 -6.91 9.50 4.73
N ARG A 52 -6.22 10.65 4.76
CA ARG A 52 -6.79 11.95 4.39
C ARG A 52 -7.22 11.96 2.92
N LEU A 53 -6.36 11.53 2.00
CA LEU A 53 -6.68 11.40 0.57
C LEU A 53 -7.95 10.56 0.36
N ALA A 54 -8.02 9.38 0.99
CA ALA A 54 -9.19 8.50 0.89
C ALA A 54 -10.45 9.17 1.44
N THR A 55 -10.36 9.91 2.55
CA THR A 55 -11.48 10.63 3.15
C THR A 55 -11.97 11.78 2.25
N ASP A 56 -11.04 12.59 1.74
CA ASP A 56 -11.34 13.74 0.87
C ASP A 56 -12.02 13.29 -0.44
N ARG A 57 -11.61 12.13 -0.94
CA ARG A 57 -12.18 11.48 -2.13
C ARG A 57 -13.36 10.57 -1.84
N ARG A 58 -13.76 10.45 -0.57
CA ARG A 58 -14.88 9.60 -0.09
C ARG A 58 -14.75 8.14 -0.47
N TRP A 59 -13.52 7.62 -0.51
CA TRP A 59 -13.28 6.20 -0.69
C TRP A 59 -13.74 5.43 0.55
N ALA A 60 -14.42 4.31 0.34
CA ALA A 60 -14.71 3.40 1.45
C ALA A 60 -13.45 2.57 1.72
N VAL A 61 -12.85 2.73 2.90
CA VAL A 61 -11.62 2.02 3.31
C VAL A 61 -11.98 0.81 4.17
N ARG A 62 -11.52 -0.38 3.76
CA ARG A 62 -11.65 -1.63 4.53
C ARG A 62 -10.40 -1.91 5.34
N GLU A 63 -9.23 -1.62 4.79
CA GLU A 63 -7.94 -1.87 5.43
C GLU A 63 -6.92 -0.79 5.07
N LEU A 64 -6.09 -0.40 6.04
CA LEU A 64 -4.89 0.41 5.83
C LEU A 64 -3.78 -0.08 6.77
N THR A 65 -2.84 -0.87 6.23
CA THR A 65 -1.84 -1.58 7.03
C THR A 65 -0.44 -1.29 6.53
N GLN A 66 0.48 -0.94 7.45
CA GLN A 66 1.91 -0.87 7.16
C GLN A 66 2.61 -2.07 7.79
N ARG A 67 2.95 -3.07 6.96
CA ARG A 67 3.82 -4.17 7.39
C ARG A 67 5.21 -3.61 7.67
N ARG A 68 5.70 -3.82 8.89
CA ARG A 68 7.12 -3.67 9.23
C ARG A 68 7.78 -5.01 8.99
N ALA A 69 8.92 -5.02 8.28
CA ALA A 69 9.73 -6.23 8.17
C ALA A 69 10.14 -6.67 9.58
N THR A 70 9.96 -7.94 9.88
CA THR A 70 10.42 -8.53 11.14
C THR A 70 11.87 -9.01 10.99
N LEU A 71 12.54 -9.28 12.11
CA LEU A 71 13.85 -9.94 12.07
C LEU A 71 13.78 -11.32 11.39
N GLU A 72 12.64 -11.99 11.48
CA GLU A 72 12.40 -13.27 10.81
C GLU A 72 12.29 -13.09 9.29
N ASP A 73 11.59 -12.05 8.81
CA ASP A 73 11.52 -11.72 7.37
C ASP A 73 12.94 -11.52 6.79
N VAL A 74 13.79 -10.79 7.52
CA VAL A 74 15.20 -10.57 7.14
C VAL A 74 16.02 -11.85 7.21
N PHE A 75 15.81 -12.68 8.24
CA PHE A 75 16.52 -13.96 8.38
C PHE A 75 16.18 -14.92 7.24
N VAL A 76 14.90 -15.02 6.87
CA VAL A 76 14.45 -15.86 5.75
C VAL A 76 15.10 -15.42 4.44
N GLU A 77 15.11 -14.11 4.15
CA GLU A 77 15.73 -13.54 2.94
C GLU A 77 17.25 -13.84 2.88
N LEU A 78 17.96 -13.73 4.00
CA LEU A 78 19.41 -13.99 4.06
C LEU A 78 19.78 -15.47 4.01
N THR A 79 18.91 -16.37 4.48
CA THR A 79 19.21 -17.81 4.60
C THR A 79 18.60 -18.67 3.50
N HIS A 80 17.70 -18.11 2.69
CA HIS A 80 17.17 -18.75 1.49
C HIS A 80 17.48 -17.93 0.21
N PRO A 81 18.75 -17.56 -0.07
CA PRO A 81 19.10 -17.07 -1.39
C PRO A 81 18.97 -18.24 -2.36
N ASP A 82 17.86 -18.26 -3.09
CA ASP A 82 17.55 -19.10 -4.25
C ASP A 82 18.07 -20.55 -4.17
N VAL A 83 17.18 -21.47 -3.76
CA VAL A 83 17.32 -22.87 -4.19
C VAL A 83 17.01 -22.88 -5.69
N VAL A 84 18.05 -22.67 -6.51
CA VAL A 84 18.03 -22.86 -7.97
C VAL A 84 18.03 -24.35 -8.29
#